data_AF-A0A2M9P3Y8-F1
#
_entry.id   AF-A0A2M9P3Y8-F1
#
_cell.length_a   1.000
_cell.length_b   1.000
_cell.length_c   1.000
_cell.angle_alpha   90.00
_cell.angle_beta   90.00
_cell.angle_gamma   90.00
#
_symmetry.space_group_name_H-M   'P 1'
#
loop_
_entity.id
_entity.type
_entity.pdbx_description
1 polymer ?
#
loop_
_entity_poly.entity_id
_entity_poly.type
_entity_poly.pdbx_seq_one_letter_code
_entity_poly.pdbx_strand_id
1 'polypeptide(L)'
;QVSDSSLQLTDRKGEKVSVKLNDQTRVLSVSKGTLDDIKPDSFIGTAAVPQPDGSLKALEVHVFAASLRGTGEGHSAWESADGKVDTMTNGTVGKLVKSNGRTLTVTYGNQQKTVNVPEDVPIVTLDPGDRSLLKPGAHIVL
;
A
#
# COMPACT_ATOMS: atom_id res chain seq x y z
N GLN A 1 0.95 -20.11 12.09
CA GLN A 1 0.23 -20.53 13.32
C GLN A 1 -0.18 -19.26 14.06
N VAL A 2 -1.35 -19.26 14.68
CA VAL A 2 -1.90 -18.09 15.38
C VAL A 2 -2.11 -18.47 16.85
N SER A 3 -1.64 -17.63 17.77
CA SER A 3 -2.03 -17.61 19.17
C SER A 3 -2.52 -16.21 19.56
N ASP A 4 -3.03 -16.05 20.77
CA ASP A 4 -3.56 -14.77 21.26
C ASP A 4 -2.52 -13.64 21.27
N SER A 5 -1.23 -13.99 21.39
CA SER A 5 -0.12 -13.03 21.55
C SER A 5 0.98 -13.16 20.49
N SER A 6 0.88 -14.13 19.58
CA SER A 6 1.89 -14.34 18.54
C SER A 6 1.31 -14.88 17.25
N LEU A 7 1.82 -14.38 16.13
CA LEU A 7 1.52 -14.85 14.81
C LEU A 7 2.80 -15.30 14.11
N GLN A 8 2.84 -16.56 13.69
CA GLN A 8 3.83 -17.02 12.74
C GLN A 8 3.33 -16.77 11.31
N LEU A 9 4.02 -15.88 10.62
CA LEU A 9 3.79 -15.47 9.24
C LEU A 9 4.87 -16.04 8.34
N THR A 10 4.55 -16.16 7.05
CA THR A 10 5.56 -16.24 6.00
C THR A 10 5.60 -14.88 5.33
N ASP A 11 6.76 -14.21 5.36
CA ASP A 11 6.92 -12.92 4.71
C ASP A 11 6.98 -13.09 3.18
N ARG A 12 7.10 -11.98 2.46
CA ARG A 12 7.19 -11.98 0.99
C ARG A 12 8.45 -12.68 0.47
N LYS A 13 9.50 -12.84 1.28
CA LYS A 13 10.73 -13.56 0.94
C LYS A 13 10.63 -15.07 1.22
N GLY A 14 9.52 -15.54 1.77
CA GLY A 14 9.33 -16.93 2.16
C GLY A 14 9.86 -17.25 3.56
N GLU A 15 10.34 -16.25 4.31
CA GLU A 15 10.89 -16.44 5.65
C GLU A 15 9.78 -16.58 6.69
N LYS A 16 9.97 -17.49 7.65
CA LYS A 16 9.05 -17.61 8.79
C LYS A 16 9.38 -16.54 9.82
N VAL A 17 8.46 -15.62 10.03
CA VAL A 17 8.59 -14.52 10.99
C VAL A 17 7.60 -14.72 12.13
N SER A 18 8.08 -14.60 13.37
CA SER A 18 7.23 -14.55 14.55
C SER A 18 6.96 -13.10 14.93
N VAL A 19 5.71 -12.67 14.82
CA VAL A 19 5.25 -11.33 15.17
C VAL A 19 4.52 -11.40 16.51
N LYS A 20 4.87 -10.49 17.44
CA LYS A 20 4.11 -10.32 18.69
C LYS A 20 2.88 -9.46 18.42
N LEU A 21 1.74 -9.91 18.93
CA LEU A 21 0.48 -9.17 18.87
C LEU A 21 0.21 -8.51 20.21
N ASN A 22 -0.26 -7.26 20.19
CA ASN A 22 -0.79 -6.55 21.35
C ASN A 22 -2.12 -5.90 20.99
N ASP A 23 -2.79 -5.29 21.96
CA ASP A 23 -4.13 -4.71 21.75
C ASP A 23 -4.12 -3.48 20.82
N GLN A 24 -2.94 -2.97 20.49
CA GLN A 24 -2.75 -1.86 19.55
C GLN A 24 -2.44 -2.34 18.13
N THR A 25 -2.18 -3.64 17.94
CA THR A 25 -1.92 -4.22 16.61
C THR A 25 -3.18 -4.05 15.74
N ARG A 26 -3.04 -3.30 14.66
CA ARG A 26 -4.11 -3.16 13.67
C ARG A 26 -4.08 -4.36 12.75
N VAL A 27 -5.25 -4.77 12.25
CA VAL A 27 -5.35 -5.81 11.23
C VAL A 27 -6.11 -5.20 10.08
N LEU A 28 -5.52 -5.22 8.90
CA LEU A 28 -6.20 -4.85 7.66
C LEU A 28 -6.36 -6.09 6.80
N SER A 29 -7.52 -6.24 6.18
CA SER A 29 -7.74 -7.26 5.17
C SER A 29 -7.20 -6.78 3.83
N VAL A 30 -6.61 -7.70 3.05
CA VAL A 30 -6.07 -7.41 1.72
C VAL A 30 -6.88 -8.19 0.70
N SER A 31 -7.36 -7.51 -0.34
CA SER A 31 -8.01 -8.15 -1.48
C SER A 31 -7.43 -7.65 -2.81
N LYS A 32 -7.64 -8.41 -3.88
CA LYS A 32 -7.16 -8.02 -5.21
C LYS A 32 -7.94 -6.78 -5.68
N GLY A 33 -7.22 -5.72 -6.00
CA GLY A 33 -7.77 -4.51 -6.61
C GLY A 33 -7.46 -4.43 -8.11
N THR A 34 -7.95 -3.37 -8.71
CA THR A 34 -7.80 -3.04 -10.13
C THR A 34 -7.52 -1.55 -10.29
N LEU A 35 -7.09 -1.15 -11.49
CA LEU A 35 -6.90 0.26 -11.79
C LEU A 35 -8.19 1.06 -11.56
N ASP A 36 -9.36 0.49 -11.82
CA ASP A 36 -10.65 1.17 -11.66
C ASP A 36 -11.02 1.51 -10.21
N ASP A 37 -10.35 0.88 -9.24
CA ASP A 37 -10.50 1.21 -7.82
C ASP A 37 -9.75 2.51 -7.44
N ILE A 38 -8.79 2.93 -8.27
CA ILE A 38 -8.10 4.22 -8.13
C ILE A 38 -8.97 5.30 -8.77
N LYS A 39 -9.75 5.99 -7.95
CA LYS A 39 -10.66 7.05 -8.34
C LYS A 39 -10.12 8.41 -7.87
N PRO A 40 -10.57 9.52 -8.46
CA PRO A 40 -10.43 10.82 -7.81
C PRO A 40 -10.97 10.74 -6.38
N ASP A 41 -10.27 11.37 -5.44
CA ASP A 41 -10.51 11.31 -4.00
C ASP A 41 -10.20 9.96 -3.32
N SER A 42 -9.77 8.91 -4.03
CA SER A 42 -9.26 7.70 -3.36
C SER A 42 -8.02 8.04 -2.53
N PHE A 43 -7.93 7.50 -1.31
CA PHE A 43 -6.68 7.51 -0.55
C PHE A 43 -5.87 6.28 -0.94
N ILE A 44 -4.64 6.49 -1.40
CA ILE A 44 -3.76 5.41 -1.85
C ILE A 44 -2.42 5.45 -1.14
N GLY A 45 -1.76 4.30 -1.05
CA GLY A 45 -0.35 4.16 -0.74
C GLY A 45 0.35 3.52 -1.92
N THR A 46 1.54 4.00 -2.28
CA THR A 46 2.29 3.43 -3.41
C THR A 46 3.77 3.37 -3.13
N ALA A 47 4.32 2.15 -3.25
CA ALA A 47 5.75 1.95 -3.40
C ALA A 47 6.13 2.33 -4.82
N ALA A 48 7.13 3.20 -4.98
CA ALA A 48 7.46 3.74 -6.29
C ALA A 48 8.95 4.10 -6.43
N VAL A 49 9.46 3.92 -7.64
CA VAL A 49 10.83 4.28 -8.03
C VAL A 49 10.87 5.73 -8.52
N PRO A 50 11.70 6.61 -7.95
CA PRO A 50 11.93 7.95 -8.49
C PRO A 50 12.42 7.90 -9.94
N GLN A 51 11.86 8.76 -10.79
CA GLN A 51 12.27 8.90 -12.19
C GLN A 51 13.14 10.14 -12.40
N PRO A 52 13.98 10.17 -13.47
CA PRO A 52 14.83 11.33 -13.76
C PRO A 52 14.09 12.65 -13.97
N ASP A 53 12.81 12.59 -14.39
CA ASP A 53 11.95 13.75 -14.58
C ASP A 53 11.26 14.25 -13.29
N GLY A 54 11.55 13.60 -12.15
CA GLY A 54 10.96 13.91 -10.85
C GLY A 54 9.59 13.28 -10.57
N SER A 55 9.04 12.52 -11.52
CA SER A 55 7.86 11.67 -11.30
C SER A 55 8.25 10.41 -10.52
N LEU A 56 7.22 9.67 -10.07
CA LEU A 56 7.39 8.38 -9.42
C LEU A 56 6.76 7.29 -10.29
N LYS A 57 7.47 6.20 -10.55
CA LYS A 57 6.91 5.01 -11.21
C LYS A 57 6.45 4.01 -10.16
N ALA A 58 5.15 3.76 -10.09
CA ALA A 58 4.58 2.81 -9.13
C ALA A 58 5.07 1.37 -9.39
N LEU A 59 5.42 0.69 -8.31
CA LEU A 59 5.72 -0.75 -8.25
C LEU A 59 4.54 -1.54 -7.68
N GLU A 60 3.75 -0.91 -6.82
CA GLU A 60 2.55 -1.45 -6.19
C GLU A 60 1.64 -0.29 -5.75
N VAL A 61 0.32 -0.50 -5.77
CA VAL A 61 -0.65 0.47 -5.25
C VAL A 61 -1.62 -0.20 -4.29
N HIS A 62 -1.77 0.41 -3.11
CA HIS A 62 -2.77 0.04 -2.10
C HIS A 62 -3.88 1.08 -2.14
N VAL A 63 -5.12 0.65 -2.36
CA VAL A 63 -6.30 1.51 -2.27
C VAL A 63 -6.95 1.29 -0.91
N PHE A 64 -6.96 2.33 -0.08
CA PHE A 64 -7.51 2.24 1.27
C PHE A 64 -9.01 2.47 1.26
N ALA A 65 -9.74 1.72 2.08
CA ALA A 65 -11.10 2.05 2.45
C ALA A 65 -11.18 3.48 3.01
N ALA A 66 -12.30 4.17 2.79
CA ALA A 66 -12.47 5.56 3.21
C ALA A 66 -12.22 5.76 4.72
N SER A 67 -12.57 4.78 5.55
CA SER A 67 -12.33 4.79 7.00
C SER A 67 -10.85 4.70 7.40
N LEU A 68 -9.96 4.33 6.47
CA LEU A 68 -8.52 4.23 6.68
C LEU A 68 -7.75 5.41 6.07
N ARG A 69 -8.46 6.45 5.57
CA ARG A 69 -7.83 7.66 5.04
C ARG A 69 -6.89 8.29 6.08
N GLY A 70 -5.74 8.75 5.60
CA GLY A 70 -4.69 9.31 6.45
C GLY A 70 -3.72 8.27 7.03
N THR A 71 -3.93 6.97 6.80
CA THR A 71 -3.03 5.92 7.25
C THR A 71 -1.64 6.09 6.63
N GLY A 72 -0.66 6.42 7.47
CA GLY A 72 0.73 6.62 7.04
C GLY A 72 0.90 7.74 6.01
N GLU A 73 -0.01 8.73 5.97
CA GLU A 73 0.04 9.82 5.00
C GLU A 73 1.43 10.50 4.99
N GLY A 74 1.95 10.74 3.79
CA GLY A 74 3.24 11.37 3.59
C GLY A 74 4.06 10.72 2.48
N HIS A 75 5.32 11.12 2.40
CA HIS A 75 6.30 10.58 1.47
C HIS A 75 7.58 10.25 2.23
N SER A 76 8.08 9.04 2.06
CA SER A 76 9.29 8.57 2.77
C SER A 76 10.14 7.72 1.85
N ALA A 77 11.46 7.76 2.07
CA ALA A 77 12.36 6.79 1.46
C ALA A 77 11.99 5.39 1.94
N TRP A 78 12.02 4.43 1.03
CA TRP A 78 11.73 3.02 1.29
C TRP A 78 12.86 2.20 0.68
N GLU A 79 13.34 1.20 1.40
CA GLU A 79 14.29 0.24 0.81
C GLU A 79 13.52 -1.04 0.47
N SER A 80 13.53 -1.41 -0.80
CA SER A 80 12.92 -2.66 -1.24
C SER A 80 13.71 -3.87 -0.73
N ALA A 81 13.08 -5.04 -0.81
CA ALA A 81 13.70 -6.30 -0.41
C ALA A 81 15.04 -6.62 -1.11
N ASP A 82 15.27 -6.05 -2.29
CA ASP A 82 16.50 -6.17 -3.09
C ASP A 82 17.49 -5.01 -2.89
N GLY A 83 17.28 -4.16 -1.87
CA GLY A 83 18.22 -3.09 -1.49
C GLY A 83 18.18 -1.86 -2.39
N LYS A 84 17.14 -1.71 -3.23
CA LYS A 84 16.97 -0.52 -4.07
C LYS A 84 16.29 0.58 -3.27
N VAL A 85 16.75 1.81 -3.51
CA VAL A 85 16.12 3.00 -2.96
C VAL A 85 14.84 3.28 -3.74
N ASP A 86 13.74 2.93 -3.12
CA ASP A 86 12.39 3.26 -3.54
C ASP A 86 11.82 4.35 -2.62
N THR A 87 10.56 4.66 -2.84
CA THR A 87 9.80 5.56 -1.98
C THR A 87 8.45 4.95 -1.66
N MET A 88 7.90 5.29 -0.51
CA MET A 88 6.49 5.05 -0.19
C MET A 88 5.79 6.41 -0.14
N THR A 89 4.71 6.55 -0.92
CA THR A 89 3.88 7.76 -0.93
C THR A 89 2.44 7.39 -0.60
N ASN A 90 1.92 7.94 0.49
CA ASN A 90 0.54 7.80 0.90
C ASN A 90 -0.16 9.14 0.83
N GLY A 91 -1.29 9.21 0.13
CA GLY A 91 -2.02 10.45 -0.05
C GLY A 91 -3.31 10.28 -0.84
N THR A 92 -3.95 11.41 -1.09
CA THR A 92 -5.22 11.50 -1.82
C THR A 92 -4.98 11.67 -3.32
N VAL A 93 -5.68 10.89 -4.13
CA VAL A 93 -5.68 11.06 -5.59
C VAL A 93 -6.47 12.32 -5.96
N GLY A 94 -5.77 13.29 -6.52
CA GLY A 94 -6.37 14.49 -7.12
C GLY A 94 -6.69 14.25 -8.59
N LYS A 95 -5.90 14.90 -9.47
CA LYS A 95 -6.05 14.75 -10.92
C LYS A 95 -5.61 13.35 -11.37
N LEU A 96 -6.44 12.75 -12.22
CA LEU A 96 -6.18 11.45 -12.86
C LEU A 96 -6.20 11.64 -14.38
N VAL A 97 -5.13 11.23 -15.06
CA VAL A 97 -5.02 11.23 -16.52
C VAL A 97 -4.80 9.80 -16.99
N LYS A 98 -5.62 9.32 -17.93
CA LYS A 98 -5.48 7.99 -18.53
C LYS A 98 -4.65 8.10 -19.81
N SER A 99 -3.51 7.43 -19.87
CA SER A 99 -2.66 7.32 -21.07
C SER A 99 -1.61 6.22 -20.86
N ASN A 100 -1.69 5.11 -21.59
CA ASN A 100 -0.80 3.92 -21.45
C ASN A 100 -0.52 3.58 -19.97
N GLY A 101 -1.56 3.27 -19.20
CA GLY A 101 -1.59 3.33 -17.73
C GLY A 101 -2.32 4.57 -17.20
N ARG A 102 -2.01 4.97 -15.95
CA ARG A 102 -2.55 6.19 -15.33
C ARG A 102 -1.44 7.08 -14.79
N THR A 103 -1.56 8.38 -15.01
CA THR A 103 -0.79 9.39 -14.28
C THR A 103 -1.70 10.02 -13.22
N LEU A 104 -1.27 9.95 -11.98
CA LEU A 104 -1.98 10.43 -10.80
C LEU A 104 -1.23 11.61 -10.21
N THR A 105 -1.96 12.64 -9.80
CA THR A 105 -1.45 13.57 -8.78
C THR A 105 -1.86 13.04 -7.42
N VAL A 106 -0.90 12.73 -6.56
CA VAL A 106 -1.11 12.29 -5.18
C VAL A 106 -0.77 13.44 -4.25
N THR A 107 -1.73 13.90 -3.46
CA THR A 107 -1.59 15.01 -2.52
C THR A 107 -1.51 14.49 -1.08
N TYR A 108 -0.59 15.03 -0.30
CA TYR A 108 -0.44 14.71 1.12
C TYR A 108 -0.02 15.98 1.87
N GLY A 109 -0.74 16.35 2.93
CA GLY A 109 -0.65 17.69 3.50
C GLY A 109 -0.73 18.80 2.43
N ASN A 110 0.28 19.68 2.40
CA ASN A 110 0.40 20.77 1.41
C ASN A 110 1.31 20.41 0.22
N GLN A 111 1.68 19.14 0.07
CA GLN A 111 2.59 18.66 -0.96
C GLN A 111 1.88 17.77 -1.96
N GLN A 112 2.49 17.60 -3.14
CA GLN A 112 1.98 16.70 -4.16
C GLN A 112 3.12 15.99 -4.90
N LYS A 113 2.81 14.81 -5.43
CA LYS A 113 3.67 14.03 -6.31
C LYS A 113 2.91 13.57 -7.54
N THR A 114 3.62 13.52 -8.66
CA THR A 114 3.12 12.89 -9.88
C THR A 114 3.55 11.42 -9.87
N VAL A 115 2.59 10.51 -9.96
CA VAL A 115 2.82 9.06 -9.95
C VAL A 115 2.32 8.47 -11.26
N ASN A 116 3.20 7.78 -11.98
CA ASN A 116 2.89 6.98 -13.14
C ASN A 116 2.62 5.54 -12.69
N VAL A 117 1.43 5.04 -13.02
CA VAL A 117 0.92 3.73 -12.65
C VAL A 117 0.81 2.89 -13.92
N PRO A 118 1.80 1.99 -14.17
CA PRO A 118 1.75 1.07 -15.31
C PRO A 118 0.52 0.15 -15.26
N GLU A 119 0.13 -0.41 -16.41
CA GLU A 119 -1.03 -1.31 -16.49
C GLU A 119 -0.84 -2.67 -15.81
N ASP A 120 0.42 -3.10 -15.69
CA ASP A 120 0.84 -4.37 -15.08
C ASP A 120 1.13 -4.25 -13.58
N VAL A 121 0.95 -3.07 -12.99
CA VAL A 121 1.24 -2.87 -11.57
C VAL A 121 0.24 -3.65 -10.70
N PRO A 122 0.71 -4.37 -9.67
CA PRO A 122 -0.18 -4.99 -8.70
C PRO A 122 -0.95 -3.92 -7.91
N ILE A 123 -2.25 -4.14 -7.79
CA ILE A 123 -3.15 -3.28 -7.01
C ILE A 123 -3.90 -4.15 -6.01
N VAL A 124 -3.94 -3.69 -4.77
CA VAL A 124 -4.73 -4.32 -3.70
C VAL A 124 -5.62 -3.28 -3.03
N THR A 125 -6.75 -3.74 -2.50
CA THR A 125 -7.57 -2.93 -1.59
C THR A 125 -7.26 -3.31 -0.16
N LEU A 126 -7.28 -2.31 0.72
CA LEU A 126 -7.11 -2.46 2.16
C LEU A 126 -8.38 -2.02 2.86
N ASP A 127 -9.01 -2.95 3.55
CA ASP A 127 -10.23 -2.71 4.33
C ASP A 127 -9.97 -2.98 5.82
N PRO A 128 -10.69 -2.30 6.74
CA PRO A 128 -10.60 -2.59 8.16
C PRO A 128 -10.82 -4.08 8.42
N GLY A 129 -9.93 -4.65 9.23
CA GLY A 129 -10.01 -6.03 9.66
C GLY A 129 -9.97 -6.14 11.18
N ASP A 130 -10.17 -7.35 11.67
CA ASP A 130 -10.02 -7.69 13.07
C ASP A 130 -9.23 -8.99 13.24
N ARG A 131 -8.95 -9.35 14.50
CA ARG A 131 -8.14 -10.53 14.84
C ARG A 131 -8.74 -11.85 14.36
N SER A 132 -10.04 -11.93 14.07
CA SER A 132 -10.66 -13.14 13.51
C SER A 132 -10.17 -13.46 12.09
N LEU A 133 -9.56 -12.48 11.40
CA LEU A 133 -8.93 -12.68 10.11
C LEU A 133 -7.58 -13.39 10.21
N LEU A 134 -6.98 -13.49 11.41
CA LEU A 134 -5.71 -14.17 11.62
C LEU A 134 -5.89 -15.69 11.55
N LYS A 135 -6.06 -16.19 10.33
CA LYS A 135 -6.20 -17.61 10.01
C LYS A 135 -5.29 -17.97 8.84
N PRO A 136 -4.84 -19.25 8.76
CA PRO A 136 -4.04 -19.70 7.63
C PRO A 136 -4.70 -19.37 6.29
N GLY A 137 -3.93 -18.84 5.34
CA GLY A 137 -4.39 -18.46 4.00
C GLY A 137 -5.01 -17.07 3.88
N ALA A 138 -5.17 -16.33 4.98
CA ALA A 138 -5.61 -14.94 4.90
C ALA A 138 -4.48 -14.02 4.42
N HIS A 139 -4.81 -13.07 3.54
CA HIS A 139 -3.93 -11.97 3.16
C HIS A 139 -4.27 -10.77 4.05
N ILE A 140 -3.31 -10.37 4.88
CA ILE A 140 -3.49 -9.32 5.90
C ILE A 140 -2.26 -8.42 5.99
N VAL A 141 -2.47 -7.19 6.47
CA VAL A 141 -1.41 -6.27 6.91
C VAL A 141 -1.58 -6.03 8.41
N LEU A 142 -0.46 -6.00 9.14
CA LEU A 142 -0.39 -5.71 10.59
C LEU A 142 0.26 -4.36 10.87
#